data_AF-A0A7S4UHW2-F1
#
_entry.id   AF-A0A7S4UHW2-F1
#
_cell.length_a   1.000
_cell.length_b   1.000
_cell.length_c   1.000
_cell.angle_alpha   90.00
_cell.angle_beta   90.00
_cell.angle_gamma   90.00
#
_symmetry.space_group_name_H-M   'P 1'
#
loop_
_entity.id
_entity.type
_entity.pdbx_description
1 polymer ?
#
loop_
_entity_poly.entity_id
_entity_poly.type
_entity_poly.pdbx_seq_one_letter_code
_entity_poly.pdbx_strand_id
1 'polypeptide(L)'
;GLLRITGGGVAGQPGVVDGQYVIRRHPNFRLFLAQNPSQDPRYAGTRNAFSVSLLSHFVPVIVPGSGAKELREICEKKLAAGGYPKWRQAADALLETYERTQQLVEQSKSKHPSTIRDLLQAVSLLVAAHEDPRLRAVLGIRCIFRQKLHDREHQKEVEDL
;
A
#
# COMPACT_ATOMS: atom_id res chain seq x y z
N GLY A 1 -20.50 1.81 25.07
CA GLY A 1 -20.61 0.46 24.50
C GLY A 1 -19.78 -0.49 25.34
N LEU A 2 -20.30 -1.66 25.66
CA LEU A 2 -19.56 -2.68 26.40
C LEU A 2 -18.90 -3.60 25.38
N LEU A 3 -17.59 -3.87 25.53
CA LEU A 3 -16.89 -4.90 24.78
C LEU A 3 -17.01 -6.20 25.57
N ARG A 4 -17.63 -7.20 24.96
CA ARG A 4 -17.81 -8.52 25.56
C ARG A 4 -16.81 -9.50 24.95
N ILE A 5 -15.94 -10.05 25.79
CA ILE A 5 -14.97 -11.07 25.40
C ILE A 5 -15.45 -12.41 25.97
N THR A 6 -15.52 -13.42 25.11
CA THR A 6 -16.01 -14.77 25.44
C THR A 6 -15.01 -15.82 24.96
N GLY A 7 -14.84 -16.93 25.69
CA GLY A 7 -14.02 -18.08 25.27
C GLY A 7 -13.03 -18.56 26.34
N GLY A 8 -12.24 -19.60 26.00
CA GLY A 8 -11.32 -20.26 26.94
C GLY A 8 -10.19 -19.37 27.49
N GLY A 9 -9.83 -18.28 26.80
CA GLY A 9 -8.81 -17.32 27.24
C GLY A 9 -9.28 -16.33 28.32
N VAL A 10 -10.54 -16.41 28.73
CA VAL A 10 -11.16 -15.47 29.68
C VAL A 10 -11.24 -16.08 31.10
N ALA A 11 -11.10 -17.40 31.24
CA ALA A 11 -11.13 -18.07 32.54
C ALA A 11 -9.96 -17.60 33.43
N GLY A 12 -10.27 -17.13 34.65
CA GLY A 12 -9.28 -16.68 35.63
C GLY A 12 -8.89 -15.20 35.55
N GLN A 13 -9.45 -14.43 34.61
CA GLN A 13 -9.29 -12.97 34.59
C GLN A 13 -10.16 -12.32 35.70
N PRO A 14 -9.63 -11.36 36.49
CA PRO A 14 -10.44 -10.61 37.46
C PRO A 14 -11.57 -9.86 36.77
N GLY A 15 -12.82 -9.99 37.25
CA GLY A 15 -13.99 -9.27 36.70
C GLY A 15 -14.81 -10.04 35.65
N VAL A 16 -14.58 -11.35 35.51
CA VAL A 16 -15.37 -12.25 34.67
C VAL A 16 -16.64 -12.68 35.39
N VAL A 17 -17.79 -12.57 34.73
CA VAL A 17 -19.10 -13.04 35.21
C VAL A 17 -19.67 -13.98 34.16
N ASP A 18 -20.07 -15.20 34.56
CA ASP A 18 -20.62 -16.24 33.67
C ASP A 18 -19.75 -16.57 32.44
N GLY A 19 -18.42 -16.56 32.61
CA GLY A 19 -17.47 -16.80 31.51
C GLY A 19 -17.37 -15.63 30.51
N GLN A 20 -17.93 -14.47 30.85
CA GLN A 20 -17.89 -13.25 30.05
C GLN A 20 -17.07 -12.18 30.77
N TYR A 21 -16.10 -11.61 30.06
CA TYR A 21 -15.42 -10.40 30.52
C TYR A 21 -15.99 -9.19 29.81
N VAL A 22 -16.51 -8.24 30.59
CA VAL A 22 -17.21 -7.07 30.06
C VAL A 22 -16.40 -5.82 30.37
N ILE A 23 -15.82 -5.22 29.34
CA ILE A 23 -15.03 -3.99 29.45
C ILE A 23 -15.87 -2.81 28.96
N ARG A 24 -15.98 -1.76 29.76
CA ARG A 24 -16.58 -0.50 29.31
C ARG A 24 -15.62 0.20 28.35
N ARG A 25 -16.00 0.30 27.07
CA ARG A 25 -15.20 1.06 26.09
C ARG A 25 -15.20 2.54 26.47
N HIS A 26 -14.06 3.20 26.29
CA HIS A 26 -13.96 4.65 26.45
C HIS A 26 -14.95 5.35 25.49
N PRO A 27 -15.62 6.46 25.89
CA PRO A 27 -16.60 7.15 25.03
C PRO A 27 -16.07 7.47 23.63
N ASN A 28 -14.80 7.88 23.55
CA ASN A 28 -14.13 8.25 22.29
C ASN A 28 -13.40 7.10 21.57
N PHE A 29 -13.54 5.86 22.05
CA PHE A 29 -12.94 4.71 21.38
C PHE A 29 -13.62 4.46 20.02
N ARG A 30 -12.82 4.40 18.95
CA ARG A 30 -13.27 4.16 17.56
C ARG A 30 -12.54 2.95 16.99
N LEU A 31 -13.24 2.18 16.16
CA LEU A 31 -12.68 1.03 15.44
C LEU A 31 -12.72 1.29 13.94
N PHE A 32 -11.67 0.90 13.25
CA PHE A 32 -11.57 0.93 11.80
C PHE A 32 -11.31 -0.49 11.30
N LEU A 33 -12.05 -0.91 10.28
CA LEU A 33 -11.84 -2.17 9.59
C LEU A 33 -11.47 -1.87 8.14
N ALA A 34 -10.50 -2.61 7.61
CA ALA A 34 -10.18 -2.62 6.20
C ALA A 34 -10.71 -3.90 5.56
N GLN A 35 -11.34 -3.79 4.40
CA GLN A 35 -11.81 -4.93 3.62
C GLN A 35 -10.99 -5.03 2.35
N ASN A 36 -10.40 -6.21 2.11
CA ASN A 36 -9.77 -6.48 0.82
C ASN A 36 -10.86 -6.65 -0.25
N PRO A 37 -10.65 -6.16 -1.48
CA PRO A 37 -11.64 -6.26 -2.54
C PRO A 37 -11.96 -7.73 -2.85
N SER A 38 -13.24 -8.10 -2.77
CA SER A 38 -13.71 -9.47 -3.00
C SER A 38 -13.61 -9.90 -4.47
N GLN A 39 -13.51 -8.94 -5.39
CA GLN A 39 -13.44 -9.15 -6.84
C GLN A 39 -12.00 -9.32 -7.35
N ASP A 40 -10.98 -8.99 -6.56
CA ASP A 40 -9.59 -9.17 -6.94
C ASP A 40 -9.25 -10.67 -6.86
N PRO A 41 -8.86 -11.32 -7.98
CA PRO A 41 -8.58 -12.76 -8.04
C PRO A 41 -7.52 -13.24 -7.03
N ARG A 42 -6.65 -12.34 -6.54
CA ARG A 42 -5.64 -12.66 -5.51
C ARG A 42 -6.26 -12.88 -4.13
N TYR A 43 -7.42 -12.30 -3.88
CA TYR A 43 -8.17 -12.40 -2.63
C TYR A 43 -9.48 -13.18 -2.81
N ALA A 44 -9.98 -13.30 -4.04
CA ALA A 44 -11.14 -14.10 -4.40
C ALA A 44 -10.85 -15.59 -4.16
N GLY A 45 -11.62 -16.22 -3.26
CA GLY A 45 -11.48 -17.63 -2.90
C GLY A 45 -10.97 -17.87 -1.47
N THR A 46 -10.48 -16.84 -0.77
CA THR A 46 -10.31 -16.93 0.68
C THR A 46 -11.63 -16.66 1.39
N ARG A 47 -11.92 -17.40 2.47
CA ARG A 47 -13.12 -17.26 3.34
C ARG A 47 -13.17 -15.93 4.12
N ASN A 48 -12.67 -14.84 3.52
CA ASN A 48 -12.42 -13.55 4.16
C ASN A 48 -13.54 -12.53 3.95
N ALA A 49 -14.70 -12.95 3.43
CA ALA A 49 -15.86 -12.07 3.39
C ALA A 49 -16.37 -11.83 4.81
N PHE A 50 -16.45 -10.56 5.22
CA PHE A 50 -17.06 -10.21 6.50
C PHE A 50 -18.54 -10.61 6.52
N SER A 51 -19.00 -11.15 7.66
CA SER A 51 -20.41 -11.52 7.82
C SER A 51 -21.31 -10.28 7.80
N VAL A 52 -22.54 -10.42 7.32
CA VAL A 52 -23.54 -9.34 7.31
C VAL A 52 -23.75 -8.77 8.72
N SER A 53 -23.77 -9.65 9.73
CA SER A 53 -23.88 -9.28 11.14
C SER A 53 -22.73 -8.36 11.57
N LEU A 54 -21.48 -8.72 11.27
CA LEU A 54 -20.33 -7.87 11.57
C LEU A 54 -20.43 -6.52 10.85
N LEU A 55 -20.74 -6.52 9.55
CA LEU A 55 -20.82 -5.30 8.74
C LEU A 55 -21.91 -4.34 9.21
N SER A 56 -23.02 -4.85 9.75
CA SER A 56 -24.12 -4.03 10.29
C SER A 56 -23.72 -3.13 11.47
N HIS A 57 -22.59 -3.44 12.13
CA HIS A 57 -22.05 -2.63 13.21
C HIS A 57 -21.13 -1.49 12.74
N PHE A 58 -20.86 -1.40 11.43
CA PHE A 58 -19.93 -0.44 10.84
C PHE A 58 -20.61 0.42 9.78
N VAL A 59 -20.03 1.59 9.51
CA VAL A 59 -20.40 2.43 8.38
C VAL A 59 -19.37 2.20 7.27
N PRO A 60 -19.78 1.70 6.08
CA PRO A 60 -18.84 1.49 4.99
C PRO A 60 -18.36 2.83 4.43
N VAL A 61 -17.05 2.97 4.27
CA VAL A 61 -16.42 4.11 3.62
C VAL A 61 -15.60 3.59 2.47
N ILE A 62 -15.95 3.99 1.24
CA ILE A 62 -15.20 3.64 0.03
C ILE A 62 -14.14 4.72 -0.17
N VAL A 63 -12.88 4.33 -0.05
CA VAL A 63 -11.74 5.20 -0.35
C VAL A 63 -11.34 4.94 -1.81
N PRO A 64 -11.46 5.92 -2.71
CA PRO A 64 -11.00 5.76 -4.09
C PRO A 64 -9.48 5.60 -4.12
N GLY A 65 -8.97 4.89 -5.13
CA GLY A 65 -7.53 4.86 -5.39
C GLY A 65 -6.99 6.24 -5.76
N SER A 66 -5.71 6.47 -5.50
CA SER A 66 -5.06 7.73 -5.87
C SER A 66 -5.01 7.90 -7.38
N GLY A 67 -5.42 9.07 -7.86
CA GLY A 67 -5.38 9.41 -9.28
C GLY A 67 -3.99 9.86 -9.74
N ALA A 68 -3.71 9.77 -11.05
CA ALA A 68 -2.43 10.17 -11.63
C ALA A 68 -2.03 11.62 -11.26
N LYS A 69 -2.99 12.55 -11.27
CA LYS A 69 -2.77 13.95 -10.87
C LYS A 69 -2.32 14.08 -9.41
N GLU A 70 -2.94 13.34 -8.50
CA GLU A 70 -2.60 13.35 -7.07
C GLU A 70 -1.20 12.76 -6.85
N LEU A 71 -0.93 11.60 -7.47
CA LEU A 71 0.39 10.97 -7.38
C LEU A 71 1.49 11.88 -7.94
N ARG A 72 1.21 12.60 -9.03
CA ARG A 72 2.11 13.60 -9.62
C ARG A 72 2.43 14.70 -8.63
N GLU A 73 1.41 15.28 -8.02
CA GLU A 73 1.56 16.34 -7.03
C GLU A 73 2.36 15.87 -5.81
N ILE A 74 2.14 14.64 -5.34
CA ILE A 74 2.89 14.05 -4.22
C ILE A 74 4.37 13.87 -4.60
N CYS A 75 4.67 13.31 -5.77
CA CYS A 75 6.04 13.12 -6.25
C CYS A 75 6.76 14.46 -6.41
N GLU A 76 6.11 15.43 -7.06
CA GLU A 76 6.65 16.78 -7.23
C GLU A 76 6.99 17.44 -5.90
N LYS A 77 6.06 17.43 -4.94
CA LYS A 77 6.26 18.02 -3.61
C LYS A 77 7.41 17.34 -2.86
N LYS A 78 7.51 16.01 -2.92
CA LYS A 78 8.57 15.26 -2.25
C LYS A 78 9.95 15.49 -2.87
N LEU A 79 10.03 15.50 -4.20
CA LEU A 79 11.28 15.78 -4.92
C LEU A 79 11.74 17.23 -4.69
N ALA A 80 10.81 18.18 -4.72
CA ALA A 80 11.10 19.58 -4.44
C ALA A 80 11.58 19.79 -2.99
N ALA A 81 10.91 19.17 -2.02
CA ALA A 81 11.31 19.23 -0.61
C ALA A 81 12.68 18.58 -0.36
N GLY A 82 13.04 17.56 -1.13
CA GLY A 82 14.36 16.94 -1.13
C GLY A 82 15.41 17.67 -1.95
N GLY A 83 15.12 18.84 -2.52
CA GLY A 83 16.08 19.63 -3.28
C GLY A 83 16.48 19.03 -4.63
N TYR A 84 15.73 18.07 -5.16
CA TYR A 84 16.08 17.42 -6.43
C TYR A 84 15.92 18.41 -7.61
N PRO A 85 16.94 18.58 -8.47
CA PRO A 85 16.87 19.51 -9.61
C PRO A 85 15.92 18.96 -10.67
N LYS A 86 15.20 19.86 -11.37
CA LYS A 86 14.22 19.44 -12.41
C LYS A 86 13.17 18.44 -11.87
N TRP A 87 12.76 18.63 -10.61
CA TRP A 87 11.81 17.76 -9.91
C TRP A 87 10.49 17.53 -10.65
N ARG A 88 10.01 18.49 -11.45
CA ARG A 88 8.81 18.31 -12.31
C ARG A 88 9.03 17.23 -13.35
N GLN A 89 10.09 17.34 -14.14
CA GLN A 89 10.43 16.38 -15.18
C GLN A 89 10.73 15.00 -14.57
N ALA A 90 11.39 14.97 -13.41
CA ALA A 90 11.66 13.72 -12.71
C ALA A 90 10.38 13.05 -12.18
N ALA A 91 9.41 13.83 -11.68
CA ALA A 91 8.11 13.31 -11.26
C ALA A 91 7.32 12.72 -12.44
N ASP A 92 7.34 13.41 -13.59
CA ASP A 92 6.68 12.95 -14.82
C ASP A 92 7.29 11.62 -15.29
N ALA A 93 8.63 11.54 -15.38
CA ALA A 93 9.32 10.32 -15.79
C ALA A 93 9.07 9.14 -14.82
N LEU A 94 9.11 9.38 -13.51
CA LEU A 94 8.82 8.35 -12.50
C LEU A 94 7.40 7.79 -12.62
N LEU A 95 6.43 8.67 -12.87
CA LEU A 95 5.04 8.26 -13.05
C LEU A 95 4.86 7.45 -14.31
N GLU A 96 5.47 7.86 -15.42
CA GLU A 96 5.46 7.11 -16.67
C GLU A 96 6.04 5.70 -16.45
N THR A 97 7.19 5.59 -15.79
CA THR A 97 7.78 4.29 -15.43
C THR A 97 6.87 3.45 -14.54
N TYR A 98 6.24 4.07 -13.54
CA TYR A 98 5.34 3.40 -12.60
C TYR A 98 4.08 2.88 -13.30
N GLU A 99 3.41 3.71 -14.09
CA GLU A 99 2.21 3.35 -14.85
C GLU A 99 2.51 2.26 -15.87
N ARG A 100 3.65 2.35 -16.57
CA ARG A 100 4.05 1.29 -17.49
C ARG A 100 4.33 -0.02 -16.77
N THR A 101 5.00 0.03 -15.63
CA THR A 101 5.24 -1.16 -14.80
C THR A 101 3.92 -1.79 -14.33
N GLN A 102 2.91 -0.99 -13.95
CA GLN A 102 1.59 -1.51 -13.58
C GLN A 102 0.94 -2.27 -14.75
N GLN A 103 0.97 -1.70 -15.95
CA GLN A 103 0.41 -2.33 -17.15
C GLN A 103 1.09 -3.68 -17.45
N LEU A 104 2.42 -3.72 -17.37
CA LEU A 104 3.20 -4.94 -17.63
C LEU A 104 3.00 -6.01 -16.53
N VAL A 105 2.86 -5.60 -15.28
CA VAL A 105 2.53 -6.51 -14.17
C VAL A 105 1.14 -7.12 -14.35
N GLU A 106 0.15 -6.33 -14.76
CA GLU A 106 -1.21 -6.81 -15.05
C GLU A 106 -1.21 -7.82 -16.22
N GLN A 107 -0.50 -7.51 -17.31
CA GLN A 107 -0.34 -8.41 -18.46
C GLN A 107 0.36 -9.72 -18.10
N SER A 108 1.39 -9.66 -17.25
CA SER A 108 2.16 -10.85 -16.84
C SER A 108 1.49 -11.67 -15.74
N LYS A 109 0.33 -11.24 -15.21
CA LYS A 109 -0.33 -11.82 -14.03
C LYS A 109 0.64 -12.03 -12.86
N SER A 110 1.59 -11.12 -12.68
CA SER A 110 2.59 -11.22 -11.63
C SER A 110 1.92 -11.21 -10.25
N LYS A 111 2.42 -12.06 -9.33
CA LYS A 111 1.93 -12.10 -7.95
C LYS A 111 2.32 -10.86 -7.14
N HIS A 112 3.25 -10.06 -7.66
CA HIS A 112 3.83 -8.91 -6.97
C HIS A 112 3.45 -7.62 -7.69
N PRO A 113 2.31 -6.99 -7.35
CA PRO A 113 1.95 -5.70 -7.91
C PRO A 113 3.01 -4.66 -7.56
N SER A 114 3.25 -3.75 -8.50
CA SER A 114 3.87 -2.47 -8.15
C SER A 114 2.88 -1.69 -7.28
N THR A 115 3.36 -0.89 -6.35
CA THR A 115 2.52 -0.14 -5.40
C THR A 115 3.00 1.30 -5.28
N ILE A 116 2.17 2.18 -4.71
CA ILE A 116 2.57 3.56 -4.39
C ILE A 116 3.83 3.57 -3.50
N ARG A 117 4.04 2.55 -2.66
CA ARG A 117 5.27 2.42 -1.86
C ARG A 117 6.51 2.31 -2.75
N ASP A 118 6.45 1.55 -3.84
CA ASP A 118 7.57 1.39 -4.76
C ASP A 118 7.89 2.74 -5.45
N LEU A 119 6.86 3.48 -5.86
CA LEU A 119 6.99 4.84 -6.40
C LEU A 119 7.61 5.81 -5.39
N LEU A 120 7.14 5.83 -4.14
CA LEU A 120 7.67 6.72 -3.11
C LEU A 120 9.08 6.34 -2.66
N GLN A 121 9.42 5.04 -2.72
CA GLN A 121 10.78 4.57 -2.50
C GLN A 121 11.70 5.07 -3.62
N ALA A 122 11.27 4.99 -4.89
CA ALA A 122 12.00 5.52 -6.02
C ALA A 122 12.27 7.04 -5.89
N VAL A 123 11.28 7.81 -5.44
CA VAL A 123 11.46 9.23 -5.11
C VAL A 123 12.54 9.43 -4.05
N SER A 124 12.47 8.68 -2.95
CA SER A 124 13.42 8.80 -1.84
C SER A 124 14.85 8.46 -2.28
N LEU A 125 15.01 7.46 -3.14
CA LEU A 125 16.29 7.07 -3.71
C LEU A 125 16.84 8.10 -4.69
N LEU A 126 16.00 8.73 -5.50
CA LEU A 126 16.42 9.81 -6.40
C LEU A 126 16.99 10.99 -5.63
N VAL A 127 16.32 11.39 -4.54
CA VAL A 127 16.82 12.46 -3.66
C VAL A 127 18.17 12.07 -3.06
N ALA A 128 18.27 10.89 -2.46
CA ALA A 128 19.51 10.42 -1.83
C ALA A 128 20.68 10.26 -2.84
N ALA A 129 20.40 9.75 -4.03
CA ALA A 129 21.39 9.57 -5.09
C ALA A 129 21.82 10.90 -5.74
N HIS A 130 21.03 11.96 -5.59
CA HIS A 130 21.44 13.30 -5.99
C HIS A 130 22.45 13.90 -5.00
N GLU A 131 22.23 13.69 -3.70
CA GLU A 131 23.15 14.14 -2.64
C GLU A 131 24.48 13.37 -2.68
N ASP A 132 24.44 12.05 -2.92
CA ASP A 132 25.65 11.23 -3.11
C ASP A 132 25.60 10.44 -4.44
N PRO A 133 26.35 10.88 -5.46
CA PRO A 133 26.42 10.19 -6.76
C PRO A 133 26.87 8.73 -6.67
N ARG A 134 27.61 8.32 -5.64
CA ARG A 134 28.03 6.92 -5.45
C ARG A 134 26.85 6.01 -5.17
N LEU A 135 25.84 6.53 -4.47
CA LEU A 135 24.59 5.81 -4.20
C LEU A 135 23.78 5.56 -5.48
N ARG A 136 23.93 6.39 -6.52
CA ARG A 136 23.25 6.19 -7.81
C ARG A 136 23.61 4.86 -8.48
N ALA A 137 24.88 4.45 -8.39
CA ALA A 137 25.38 3.21 -8.97
C ALA A 137 24.90 1.98 -8.18
N VAL A 138 24.72 2.12 -6.86
CA VAL A 138 24.35 1.01 -5.95
C VAL A 138 22.83 0.84 -5.85
N LEU A 139 22.06 1.95 -5.87
CA LEU A 139 20.63 1.97 -5.56
C LEU A 139 19.71 1.98 -6.79
N GLY A 140 20.26 1.85 -8.00
CA GLY A 140 19.59 2.05 -9.30
C GLY A 140 18.06 1.93 -9.26
N ILE A 141 17.38 3.08 -9.36
CA ILE A 141 15.92 3.19 -9.20
C ILE A 141 15.13 2.23 -10.10
N ARG A 142 15.61 2.02 -11.34
CA ARG A 142 15.04 1.07 -12.31
C ARG A 142 15.01 -0.37 -11.77
N CYS A 143 15.91 -0.73 -10.85
CA CYS A 143 15.95 -2.05 -10.23
C CYS A 143 14.68 -2.35 -9.41
N ILE A 144 14.09 -1.35 -8.72
CA ILE A 144 12.86 -1.54 -7.94
C ILE A 144 11.70 -1.98 -8.84
N PHE A 145 11.53 -1.30 -9.98
CA PHE A 145 10.45 -1.59 -10.91
C PHE A 145 10.74 -2.87 -11.71
N ARG A 146 11.97 -3.03 -12.20
CA ARG A 146 12.43 -4.23 -12.91
C ARG A 146 12.21 -5.51 -12.11
N GLN A 147 12.51 -5.50 -10.82
CA GLN A 147 12.34 -6.68 -9.94
C GLN A 147 10.89 -7.16 -9.83
N LYS A 148 9.89 -6.34 -10.19
CA LYS A 148 8.48 -6.74 -10.22
C LYS A 148 8.10 -7.54 -11.46
N LEU A 149 8.94 -7.49 -12.49
CA LEU A 149 8.72 -8.12 -13.79
C LEU A 149 9.53 -9.40 -13.87
N HIS A 150 8.92 -10.49 -14.35
CA HIS A 150 9.60 -11.78 -14.51
C HIS A 150 10.13 -12.00 -15.94
N ASP A 151 9.52 -11.35 -16.93
CA ASP A 151 9.91 -11.44 -18.34
C ASP A 151 11.10 -10.52 -18.63
N ARG A 152 12.12 -11.06 -19.32
CA ARG A 152 13.31 -10.31 -19.72
C ARG A 152 13.01 -9.18 -20.71
N GLU A 153 12.03 -9.35 -21.58
CA GLU A 153 11.62 -8.30 -22.53
C GLU A 153 10.98 -7.13 -21.78
N HIS A 154 10.05 -7.42 -20.85
CA HIS A 154 9.42 -6.38 -20.02
C HIS A 154 10.42 -5.71 -19.08
N GLN A 155 11.39 -6.46 -18.54
CA GLN A 155 12.48 -5.90 -17.72
C GLN A 155 13.32 -4.91 -18.51
N LYS A 156 13.68 -5.26 -19.75
CA LYS A 156 14.46 -4.39 -20.64
C LYS A 156 13.66 -3.14 -21.02
N GLU A 157 12.37 -3.28 -21.29
CA GLU A 157 11.50 -2.16 -21.61
C GLU A 157 11.48 -1.10 -20.50
N VAL A 158 11.34 -1.51 -19.23
CA VAL A 158 11.40 -0.59 -18.08
C VAL A 158 12.80 -0.02 -17.88
N GLU A 159 13.84 -0.76 -18.27
CA GLU A 159 15.21 -0.25 -18.23
C GLU A 159 15.50 0.80 -19.31
N ASP A 160 14.76 0.83 -20.42
CA ASP A 160 15.00 1.74 -21.53
C ASP A 160 14.24 3.09 -21.39
N LEU A 161 13.26 3.18 -20.48
CA LEU A 161 12.53 4.40 -20.09
C LEU A 161 13.33 5.28 -19.14
#